data_AF-A0A2H5ZWQ1-F1
#
_entry.id   AF-A0A2H5ZWQ1-F1
#
_cell.length_a   1.000
_cell.length_b   1.000
_cell.length_c   1.000
_cell.angle_alpha   90.00
_cell.angle_beta   90.00
_cell.angle_gamma   90.00
#
_symmetry.space_group_name_H-M   'P 1'
#
loop_
_entity.id
_entity.type
_entity.pdbx_description
1 polymer ?
#
loop_
_entity_poly.entity_id
_entity_poly.type
_entity_poly.pdbx_seq_one_letter_code
_entity_poly.pdbx_strand_id
1 'polypeptide(L)' 'MRDALAAAGIPVARAELQQVPKTTVPLAGPDAERVLRLLEALEELDDVQQVYANFDIPEDVLQRVG' A
#
# COMPACT_ATOMS: atom_id res chain seq x y z
N MET A 1 7.41 -15.33 -16.61
CA MET A 1 8.14 -14.21 -15.97
C MET A 1 9.11 -14.72 -14.91
N ARG A 2 8.63 -15.48 -13.90
CA ARG A 2 9.51 -16.11 -12.89
C ARG A 2 10.62 -16.97 -13.51
N ASP A 3 10.29 -17.80 -14.50
CA ASP A 3 11.28 -18.69 -15.15
C ASP A 3 12.34 -17.92 -15.95
N ALA A 4 11.96 -16.79 -16.56
CA ALA A 4 12.88 -15.92 -17.29
C ALA A 4 13.84 -15.17 -16.34
N LEU A 5 13.36 -14.76 -15.17
CA LEU A 5 14.18 -14.14 -14.12
C LEU A 5 15.14 -15.15 -13.49
N ALA A 6 14.69 -16.39 -13.26
CA ALA A 6 15.52 -17.49 -12.78
C ALA A 6 16.61 -17.88 -13.79
N ALA A 7 16.27 -17.94 -15.08
CA ALA A 7 17.25 -18.20 -16.16
C ALA A 7 18.30 -17.08 -16.29
N ALA A 8 17.95 -15.85 -15.90
CA ALA A 8 18.87 -14.71 -15.85
C ALA A 8 19.67 -14.63 -14.53
N GLY A 9 19.47 -15.57 -13.60
CA GLY A 9 20.16 -15.60 -12.31
C GLY A 9 19.73 -14.50 -11.33
N ILE A 10 18.57 -13.88 -11.56
CA ILE A 10 18.06 -12.80 -10.71
C ILE A 10 17.21 -13.43 -9.59
N PRO A 11 17.66 -13.35 -8.32
CA PRO A 11 16.87 -13.86 -7.20
C PRO A 11 15.61 -13.01 -7.02
N VAL A 12 14.45 -13.65 -7.12
CA VAL A 12 13.16 -12.98 -6.93
C VAL A 12 12.90 -12.86 -5.42
N ALA A 13 13.06 -11.65 -4.87
CA ALA A 13 12.85 -11.39 -3.45
C ALA A 13 11.37 -11.56 -3.02
N ARG A 14 10.44 -11.15 -3.88
CA ARG A 14 8.99 -11.26 -3.63
C ARG A 14 8.26 -11.24 -4.97
N ALA A 15 7.29 -12.13 -5.15
CA ALA A 15 6.46 -12.16 -6.36
C ALA A 15 5.05 -12.60 -5.99
N GLU A 16 4.16 -11.63 -5.93
CA GLU A 16 2.79 -11.78 -5.45
C GLU A 16 1.85 -11.11 -6.45
N LEU A 17 0.64 -11.67 -6.59
CA LEU A 17 -0.42 -11.04 -7.36
C LEU A 17 -1.03 -9.95 -6.47
N GLN A 18 -0.83 -8.69 -6.84
CA GLN A 18 -1.37 -7.53 -6.14
C GLN A 18 -2.23 -6.69 -7.08
N GLN A 19 -3.27 -6.08 -6.53
CA GLN A 19 -4.07 -5.09 -7.27
C GLN A 19 -3.44 -3.71 -7.16
N VAL A 20 -2.90 -3.22 -8.29
CA VAL A 20 -2.34 -1.87 -8.38
C VAL A 20 -3.42 -0.92 -8.92
N PRO A 21 -3.76 0.17 -8.21
CA PRO A 21 -4.72 1.15 -8.69
C PRO A 21 -4.24 1.82 -9.98
N LYS A 22 -5.15 2.03 -10.93
CA LYS A 22 -4.83 2.71 -12.21
C LYS A 22 -4.78 4.24 -12.08
N THR A 23 -5.32 4.79 -11.00
CA THR A 23 -5.43 6.23 -10.75
C THR A 23 -5.35 6.49 -9.24
N THR A 24 -4.63 7.53 -8.85
CA THR A 24 -4.52 7.96 -7.45
C THR A 24 -5.43 9.14 -7.14
N VAL A 25 -5.81 9.29 -5.87
CA VAL A 25 -6.61 10.40 -5.35
C VAL A 25 -5.79 11.14 -4.29
N PRO A 26 -5.37 12.39 -4.54
CA PRO A 26 -4.63 13.16 -3.55
C PRO A 26 -5.50 13.42 -2.31
N LEU A 27 -4.95 13.13 -1.14
CA LEU A 27 -5.59 13.36 0.16
C LEU A 27 -4.68 14.21 1.03
N ALA A 28 -5.24 15.24 1.67
CA ALA A 28 -4.49 16.16 2.51
C ALA A 28 -5.32 16.59 3.73
N GLY A 29 -4.61 17.09 4.75
CA GLY A 29 -5.23 17.69 5.92
C GLY A 29 -6.11 16.70 6.71
N PRO A 30 -7.27 17.14 7.26
CA PRO A 30 -8.08 16.33 8.17
C PRO A 30 -8.58 15.00 7.59
N ASP A 31 -8.81 14.97 6.27
CA ASP A 31 -9.31 13.77 5.59
C ASP A 31 -8.22 12.70 5.49
N ALA A 32 -6.97 13.09 5.29
CA ALA A 32 -5.83 12.17 5.27
C ALA A 32 -5.65 11.48 6.63
N GLU A 33 -5.72 12.22 7.73
CA GLU A 33 -5.63 11.64 9.08
C GLU A 33 -6.77 10.65 9.35
N ARG A 34 -7.98 10.97 8.85
CA ARG A 34 -9.17 10.14 9.06
C ARG A 34 -9.09 8.83 8.29
N VAL A 35 -8.53 8.87 7.08
CA VAL A 35 -8.29 7.69 6.25
C VAL A 35 -7.13 6.85 6.79
N LEU A 36 -6.05 7.46 7.30
CA LEU A 36 -4.94 6.75 7.92
C LEU A 36 -5.40 5.96 9.16
N ARG A 37 -6.15 6.61 10.07
CA ARG A 37 -6.75 5.94 11.23
C ARG A 37 -7.68 4.78 10.85
N LEU A 38 -8.42 4.92 9.75
CA LEU A 38 -9.25 3.84 9.22
C LEU A 38 -8.39 2.69 8.71
N LEU A 39 -7.27 2.99 8.05
CA LEU A 39 -6.35 1.96 7.53
C LEU A 39 -5.75 1.13 8.65
N GLU A 40 -5.23 1.78 9.69
CA GLU A 40 -4.68 1.13 10.88
C GLU A 40 -5.71 0.21 11.54
N ALA A 41 -6.94 0.71 11.73
CA ALA A 41 -8.01 -0.08 12.31
C ALA A 41 -8.42 -1.29 11.44
N LEU A 42 -8.23 -1.23 10.12
CA LEU A 42 -8.46 -2.36 9.22
C LEU A 42 -7.30 -3.36 9.25
N GLU A 43 -6.06 -2.90 9.42
CA GLU A 43 -4.87 -3.74 9.52
C GLU A 43 -4.79 -4.49 10.86
N GLU A 44 -5.38 -3.95 11.92
CA GLU A 44 -5.49 -4.60 13.23
C GLU A 44 -6.51 -5.75 13.29
N LEU A 45 -7.35 -5.90 12.25
CA LEU A 45 -8.33 -6.98 12.21
C LEU A 45 -7.66 -8.28 11.75
N ASP A 46 -7.66 -9.28 12.62
CA ASP A 46 -7.09 -10.62 12.35
C ASP A 46 -7.62 -11.28 11.06
N ASP A 47 -8.84 -10.91 10.64
CA ASP A 47 -9.51 -11.44 9.44
C ASP A 47 -9.16 -10.68 8.14
N VAL A 48 -8.48 -9.53 8.23
CA VAL A 48 -8.09 -8.71 7.09
C VAL A 48 -6.69 -9.10 6.61
N GLN A 49 -6.63 -9.72 5.43
CA GLN A 49 -5.36 -10.18 4.87
C GLN A 49 -4.59 -9.10 4.12
N GLN A 50 -5.30 -8.21 3.41
CA GLN A 50 -4.69 -7.17 2.57
C GLN A 50 -5.62 -5.98 2.43
N VAL A 51 -5.12 -4.78 2.72
CA VAL A 51 -5.81 -3.51 2.46
C VAL A 51 -5.21 -2.87 1.22
N TYR A 52 -6.08 -2.45 0.30
CA TYR A 52 -5.70 -1.76 -0.93
C TYR A 52 -6.33 -0.40 -0.97
N ALA A 53 -5.55 0.62 -1.26
CA ALA A 53 -6.04 1.97 -1.40
C ALA A 53 -5.34 2.71 -2.53
N ASN A 54 -6.02 3.72 -3.05
CA ASN A 54 -5.53 4.55 -4.14
C ASN A 54 -5.31 6.01 -3.70
N PHE A 55 -5.28 6.28 -2.40
CA PHE A 55 -4.97 7.62 -1.93
C PHE A 55 -3.49 7.92 -2.11
N ASP A 56 -3.19 9.20 -2.36
CA ASP A 56 -1.85 9.75 -2.44
C ASP A 56 -1.73 10.81 -1.35
N ILE A 57 -1.04 10.45 -0.27
CA ILE A 57 -0.88 11.30 0.92
C ILE A 57 0.53 11.87 0.93
N PRO A 58 0.69 13.20 0.99
CA PRO A 58 1.99 13.83 1.12
C PRO A 58 2.80 13.32 2.32
N GLU A 59 4.10 13.15 2.13
CA GLU A 59 5.01 12.56 3.12
C GLU A 59 5.08 13.35 4.43
N ASP A 60 4.88 14.67 4.37
CA ASP A 60 4.79 15.58 5.51
C ASP A 60 3.54 15.35 6.38
N VAL A 61 2.47 14.84 5.78
CA VAL A 61 1.23 14.46 6.50
C VAL A 61 1.40 13.10 7.16
N LEU A 62 1.99 12.13 6.45
CA LEU A 62 2.32 10.81 7.01
C LEU A 62 3.21 10.92 8.26
N GLN A 63 4.22 11.79 8.24
CA GLN A 63 5.12 12.00 9.38
C GLN A 63 4.49 12.71 10.59
N ARG A 64 3.33 13.37 10.43
CA ARG A 64 2.63 14.01 11.57
C ARG A 64 1.66 13.07 12.26
N VAL A 65 1.29 11.96 11.62
CA VAL A 65 0.26 11.03 12.11
C VAL A 65 0.89 9.76 12.70
N GLY A 66 2.11 9.38 12.29
CA GLY A 66 2.91 8.34 12.94
C GLY A 66 3.62 8.80 14.20
#